data_AF-A0A6S7KMT9-F1
#
_entry.id   AF-A0A6S7KMT9-F1
#
_cell.length_a   1.000
_cell.length_b   1.000
_cell.length_c   1.000
_cell.angle_alpha   90.00
_cell.angle_beta   90.00
_cell.angle_gamma   90.00
#
_symmetry.space_group_name_H-M   'P 1'
#
loop_
_entity.id
_entity.type
_entity.pdbx_description
1 polymer ?
#
loop_
_entity_poly.entity_id
_entity_poly.type
_entity_poly.pdbx_seq_one_letter_code
_entity_poly.pdbx_strand_id
1 'polypeptide(L)'
;MDILLLAKRLRDRFMIQINKTENIERQNSEQMRERIQELKCDLIENKEIAQRMIEGINESVELNPEKRRKLEEQIRILEENGAYHQTQIAQLEGEIFRQDERIEKLTENVRGFQIQLAATDNNLVETRNELADTKNILTVARNDLVGTQDELRETKTYLEAIRNELTETNNVLTKTQSDNELTKNELKKMESVLRTGQIAFDFEKDLATYIYPHDKKFGSCKIFTNMKKWLEEKKNTPQGSEANEKWKALQVEFSWSNEHERVFFKLLESRKEFAHPVLDRNSVQSQIPDGYTDEEKKCITDIVGMVERVSILMQQ
;
A
#
# COMPACT_ATOMS: atom_id res chain seq x y z
N MET A 1 1.10 34.66 22.72
CA MET A 1 1.20 36.01 23.31
C MET A 1 0.01 36.79 22.76
N ASP A 2 -1.00 36.97 23.60
CA ASP A 2 -2.40 37.15 23.20
C ASP A 2 -2.70 38.48 22.50
N ILE A 3 -3.06 38.37 21.21
CA ILE A 3 -3.64 39.46 20.41
C ILE A 3 -4.87 40.06 21.11
N LEU A 4 -5.65 39.22 21.81
CA LEU A 4 -6.80 39.65 22.63
C LEU A 4 -6.39 40.55 23.80
N LEU A 5 -5.27 40.26 24.45
CA LEU A 5 -4.76 41.09 25.55
C LEU A 5 -4.24 42.43 25.03
N LEU A 6 -3.63 42.43 23.83
CA LEU A 6 -3.16 43.65 23.18
C LEU A 6 -4.34 44.53 22.72
N ALA A 7 -5.38 43.94 22.12
CA ALA A 7 -6.60 44.62 21.70
C ALA A 7 -7.35 45.22 22.88
N LYS A 8 -7.43 44.50 24.02
CA LYS A 8 -8.03 45.02 25.25
C LYS A 8 -7.24 46.21 25.80
N ARG A 9 -5.91 46.11 25.87
CA ARG A 9 -5.04 47.23 26.29
C ARG A 9 -5.09 48.44 25.34
N LEU A 10 -5.30 48.22 24.04
CA LEU A 10 -5.48 49.29 23.07
C LEU A 10 -6.82 50.00 23.29
N ARG A 11 -7.91 49.23 23.42
CA ARG A 11 -9.24 49.73 23.74
C ARG A 11 -9.25 50.56 25.02
N ASP A 12 -8.65 50.04 26.09
CA ASP A 12 -8.59 50.75 27.38
C ASP A 12 -7.82 52.07 27.26
N ARG A 13 -6.71 52.11 26.50
CA ARG A 13 -5.98 53.35 26.21
C ARG A 13 -6.80 54.34 25.39
N PHE A 14 -7.53 53.87 24.38
CA PHE A 14 -8.42 54.74 23.59
C PHE A 14 -9.55 55.32 24.44
N MET A 15 -10.19 54.51 25.30
CA MET A 15 -11.23 54.99 26.21
C MET A 15 -10.70 56.03 27.21
N ILE A 16 -9.47 55.86 27.71
CA ILE A 16 -8.83 56.86 28.58
C ILE A 16 -8.61 58.18 27.82
N GLN A 17 -8.19 58.12 26.55
CA GLN A 17 -7.99 59.32 25.73
C GLN A 17 -9.31 60.02 25.41
N ILE A 18 -10.36 59.26 25.07
CA ILE A 18 -11.71 59.80 24.84
C ILE A 18 -12.21 60.52 26.10
N ASN A 19 -12.17 59.87 27.26
CA ASN A 19 -12.58 60.50 28.52
C ASN A 19 -11.75 61.74 28.86
N LYS A 20 -10.44 61.74 28.54
CA LYS A 20 -9.57 62.89 28.78
C LYS A 20 -9.95 64.07 27.87
N THR A 21 -10.24 63.80 26.60
CA THR A 21 -10.69 64.82 25.64
C THR A 21 -12.06 65.37 26.03
N GLU A 22 -13.03 64.51 26.35
CA GLU A 22 -14.36 64.92 26.82
C GLU A 22 -14.30 65.77 28.09
N ASN A 23 -13.39 65.45 29.02
CA ASN A 23 -13.22 66.23 30.25
C ASN A 23 -12.59 67.61 29.98
N ILE A 24 -11.63 67.69 29.06
CA ILE A 24 -11.05 68.98 28.63
C ILE A 24 -12.11 69.84 27.92
N GLU A 25 -12.92 69.25 27.05
CA GLU A 25 -14.01 69.95 26.36
C GLU A 25 -15.08 70.44 27.33
N ARG A 26 -15.45 69.62 28.33
CA ARG A 26 -16.39 70.02 29.40
C ARG A 26 -15.82 71.18 30.22
N GLN A 27 -14.55 71.09 30.62
CA GLN A 27 -13.88 72.12 31.42
C GLN A 27 -13.74 73.43 30.65
N ASN A 28 -13.38 73.38 29.36
CA ASN A 28 -13.34 74.56 28.50
C ASN A 28 -14.73 75.17 28.32
N SER A 29 -15.77 74.34 28.18
CA SER A 29 -17.16 74.80 28.09
C SER A 29 -17.64 75.47 29.38
N GLU A 30 -17.23 74.96 30.55
CA GLU A 30 -17.54 75.57 31.86
C GLU A 30 -16.80 76.90 32.06
N GLN A 31 -15.50 76.96 31.76
CA GLN A 31 -14.75 78.21 31.81
C GLN A 31 -15.32 79.27 30.88
N MET A 32 -15.76 78.88 29.67
CA MET A 32 -16.37 79.80 28.73
C MET A 32 -17.74 80.29 29.24
N ARG A 33 -18.53 79.44 29.91
CA ARG A 33 -19.78 79.84 30.57
C ARG A 33 -19.56 80.80 31.73
N GLU A 34 -18.55 80.56 32.57
CA GLU A 34 -18.18 81.46 33.66
C GLU A 34 -17.76 82.82 33.13
N ARG A 35 -16.91 82.86 32.09
CA ARG A 35 -16.50 84.11 31.43
C ARG A 35 -17.69 84.89 30.86
N ILE A 36 -18.66 84.18 30.26
CA ILE A 36 -19.89 84.80 29.75
C ILE A 36 -20.74 85.37 30.90
N GLN A 37 -20.81 84.69 32.05
CA GLN A 37 -21.55 85.20 33.21
C GLN A 37 -20.87 86.41 33.85
N GLU A 38 -19.54 86.40 33.93
CA GLU A 38 -18.74 87.52 34.43
C GLU A 38 -18.96 88.77 33.54
N LEU A 39 -18.85 88.61 32.22
CA LEU A 39 -19.14 89.68 31.26
C LEU A 39 -20.58 90.18 31.32
N LYS A 40 -21.56 89.31 31.63
CA LYS A 40 -22.96 89.72 31.85
C LYS A 40 -23.12 90.55 33.11
N CYS A 41 -22.45 90.18 34.21
CA CYS A 41 -22.47 90.95 35.45
C CYS A 41 -21.85 92.33 35.23
N ASP A 42 -20.68 92.39 34.57
CA ASP A 42 -20.01 93.64 34.22
C ASP A 42 -20.89 94.52 33.31
N LEU A 43 -21.62 93.93 32.36
CA LEU A 43 -22.53 94.67 31.49
C LEU A 43 -23.72 95.26 32.28
N ILE A 44 -24.26 94.51 33.24
CA ILE A 44 -25.33 94.99 34.14
C ILE A 44 -24.81 96.13 35.00
N GLU A 45 -23.64 95.98 35.62
CA GLU A 45 -23.05 96.99 36.48
C GLU A 45 -22.71 98.27 35.68
N ASN A 46 -22.16 98.13 34.48
CA ASN A 46 -21.93 99.26 33.56
C ASN A 46 -23.23 99.94 33.15
N LYS A 47 -24.33 99.19 32.95
CA LYS A 47 -25.64 99.76 32.63
C LYS A 47 -26.21 100.55 33.83
N GLU A 48 -26.05 100.05 35.05
CA GLU A 48 -26.44 100.76 36.27
C GLU A 48 -25.58 102.01 36.53
N ILE A 49 -24.29 101.95 36.24
CA ILE A 49 -23.39 103.12 36.29
C ILE A 49 -23.82 104.16 35.24
N ALA A 50 -24.09 103.74 34.00
CA ALA A 50 -24.57 104.64 32.95
C ALA A 50 -25.91 105.27 33.32
N GLN A 51 -26.81 104.51 33.95
CA GLN A 51 -28.12 105.02 34.38
C GLN A 51 -27.99 106.03 35.53
N ARG A 52 -27.10 105.78 36.51
CA ARG A 52 -26.75 106.77 37.55
C ARG A 52 -26.11 108.03 36.97
N MET A 53 -25.29 107.91 35.92
CA MET A 53 -24.74 109.09 35.22
C MET A 53 -25.83 109.88 34.49
N ILE A 54 -26.81 109.21 33.85
CA ILE A 54 -27.95 109.87 33.20
C ILE A 54 -28.81 110.62 34.23
N GLU A 55 -29.07 110.02 35.39
CA GLU A 55 -29.78 110.67 36.51
C GLU A 55 -29.01 111.88 37.05
N GLY A 56 -27.69 111.75 37.26
CA GLY A 56 -26.83 112.88 37.66
C GLY A 56 -26.73 113.98 36.60
N ILE A 57 -26.78 113.65 35.31
CA ILE A 57 -26.83 114.61 34.22
C ILE A 57 -28.18 115.34 34.20
N ASN A 58 -29.29 114.64 34.42
CA ASN A 58 -30.63 115.24 34.51
C ASN A 58 -30.78 116.21 35.70
N GLU A 59 -30.10 115.96 36.83
CA GLU A 59 -30.00 116.92 37.95
C GLU A 59 -29.07 118.11 37.65
N SER A 60 -28.20 118.02 36.64
CA SER A 60 -27.21 119.04 36.26
C SER A 60 -27.67 119.97 35.11
N VAL A 61 -28.93 119.90 34.65
CA VAL A 61 -29.45 120.67 33.50
C VAL A 61 -29.80 122.12 33.86
N GLU A 62 -28.83 122.85 34.42
CA GLU A 62 -28.64 124.27 34.13
C GLU A 62 -27.12 124.54 33.96
N LEU A 63 -26.70 124.73 32.70
CA LEU A 63 -25.45 125.38 32.21
C LEU A 63 -24.11 124.59 32.18
N ASN A 64 -23.88 123.69 31.19
CA ASN A 64 -22.56 123.51 30.53
C ASN A 64 -22.58 122.75 29.16
N PRO A 65 -22.62 123.43 28.00
CA PRO A 65 -22.73 122.81 26.66
C PRO A 65 -21.48 122.02 26.20
N GLU A 66 -20.32 122.19 26.84
CA GLU A 66 -19.11 121.45 26.49
C GLU A 66 -19.13 120.00 27.01
N LYS A 67 -19.69 119.78 28.20
CA LYS A 67 -19.90 118.42 28.75
C LYS A 67 -20.85 117.60 27.89
N ARG A 68 -21.90 118.23 27.35
CA ARG A 68 -22.86 117.60 26.43
C ARG A 68 -22.17 117.09 25.16
N ARG A 69 -21.33 117.90 24.51
CA ARG A 69 -20.57 117.47 23.33
C ARG A 69 -19.61 116.31 23.63
N LYS A 70 -18.95 116.32 24.80
CA LYS A 70 -18.07 115.20 25.21
C LYS A 70 -18.83 113.90 25.41
N LEU A 71 -20.04 113.97 25.97
CA LEU A 71 -20.90 112.81 26.17
C LEU A 71 -21.47 112.28 24.84
N GLU A 72 -21.91 113.17 23.95
CA GLU A 72 -22.37 112.80 22.60
C GLU A 72 -21.26 112.12 21.78
N GLU A 73 -20.01 112.60 21.90
CA GLU A 73 -18.84 111.95 21.28
C GLU A 73 -18.57 110.56 21.86
N GLN A 74 -18.66 110.41 23.19
CA GLN A 74 -18.51 109.11 23.85
C GLN A 74 -19.60 108.12 23.43
N ILE A 75 -20.85 108.58 23.30
CA ILE A 75 -21.95 107.75 22.80
C ILE A 75 -21.65 107.28 21.37
N ARG A 76 -21.19 108.18 20.48
CA ARG A 76 -20.85 107.80 19.09
C ARG A 76 -19.74 106.73 19.05
N ILE A 77 -18.68 106.90 19.83
CA ILE A 77 -17.58 105.93 19.90
C ILE A 77 -18.07 104.58 20.46
N LEU A 78 -18.95 104.60 21.47
CA LEU A 78 -19.55 103.38 22.01
C LEU A 78 -20.47 102.68 21.01
N GLU A 79 -21.23 103.43 20.20
CA GLU A 79 -22.07 102.89 19.13
C GLU A 79 -21.21 102.27 18.00
N GLU A 80 -20.13 102.94 17.58
CA GLU A 80 -19.17 102.42 16.60
C GLU A 80 -18.50 101.13 17.11
N ASN A 81 -18.06 101.11 18.37
CA ASN A 81 -17.49 99.92 19.01
C ASN A 81 -18.53 98.79 19.15
N GLY A 82 -19.78 99.14 19.50
CA GLY A 82 -20.88 98.19 19.56
C GLY A 82 -21.14 97.51 18.21
N ALA A 83 -21.19 98.30 17.13
CA ALA A 83 -21.33 97.78 15.76
C ALA A 83 -20.13 96.91 15.34
N TYR A 84 -18.91 97.31 15.71
CA TYR A 84 -17.70 96.54 15.46
C TYR A 84 -17.74 95.17 16.16
N HIS A 85 -18.06 95.14 17.46
CA HIS A 85 -18.19 93.89 18.21
C HIS A 85 -19.34 93.02 17.68
N GLN A 86 -20.47 93.61 17.28
CA GLN A 86 -21.57 92.87 16.67
C GLN A 86 -21.14 92.16 15.38
N THR A 87 -20.31 92.80 14.57
CA THR A 87 -19.76 92.21 13.34
C THR A 87 -18.80 91.07 13.65
N GLN A 88 -17.94 91.22 14.66
CA GLN A 88 -17.04 90.14 15.10
C GLN A 88 -17.82 88.94 15.64
N ILE A 89 -18.87 89.18 16.44
CA ILE A 89 -19.74 88.12 16.97
C ILE A 89 -20.35 87.33 15.82
N ALA A 90 -20.93 88.01 14.82
CA ALA A 90 -21.53 87.33 13.66
C ALA A 90 -20.51 86.50 12.86
N GLN A 91 -19.26 86.95 12.76
CA GLN A 91 -18.19 86.17 12.11
C GLN A 91 -17.84 84.91 12.90
N LEU A 92 -17.67 85.02 14.22
CA LEU A 92 -17.37 83.89 15.10
C LEU A 92 -18.51 82.87 15.13
N GLU A 93 -19.77 83.32 15.16
CA GLU A 93 -20.93 82.44 15.05
C GLU A 93 -20.92 81.63 13.75
N GLY A 94 -20.56 82.25 12.62
CA GLY A 94 -20.41 81.57 11.34
C GLY A 94 -19.21 80.61 11.29
N GLU A 95 -18.14 80.86 12.04
CA GLU A 95 -17.03 79.92 12.19
C GLU A 95 -17.40 78.72 13.06
N ILE A 96 -18.07 78.94 14.20
CA ILE A 96 -18.57 77.88 15.07
C ILE A 96 -19.50 76.96 14.28
N PHE A 97 -20.47 77.53 13.54
CA PHE A 97 -21.39 76.73 12.73
C PHE A 97 -20.67 75.83 11.70
N ARG A 98 -19.63 76.35 11.04
CA ARG A 98 -18.80 75.56 10.10
C ARG A 98 -17.98 74.48 10.81
N GLN A 99 -17.54 74.73 12.04
CA GLN A 99 -16.85 73.72 12.83
C GLN A 99 -17.79 72.60 13.29
N ASP A 100 -19.01 72.93 13.71
CA ASP A 100 -20.03 71.95 14.09
C ASP A 100 -20.37 71.01 12.92
N GLU A 101 -20.57 71.55 11.71
CA GLU A 101 -20.82 70.74 10.51
C GLU A 101 -19.64 69.80 10.20
N ARG A 102 -18.41 70.27 10.42
CA ARG A 102 -17.20 69.45 10.23
C ARG A 102 -17.08 68.37 11.31
N ILE A 103 -17.43 68.66 12.56
CA ILE A 103 -17.43 67.69 13.66
C ILE A 103 -18.46 66.59 13.38
N GLU A 104 -19.65 66.94 12.89
CA GLU A 104 -20.69 65.98 12.52
C GLU A 104 -20.21 65.01 11.44
N LYS A 105 -19.64 65.54 10.33
CA LYS A 105 -19.08 64.72 9.25
C LYS A 105 -17.94 63.80 9.73
N LEU A 106 -17.05 64.30 10.58
CA LEU A 106 -15.98 63.48 11.15
C LEU A 106 -16.53 62.38 12.06
N THR A 107 -17.56 62.69 12.85
CA THR A 107 -18.24 61.73 13.72
C THR A 107 -18.88 60.61 12.90
N GLU A 108 -19.54 60.94 11.80
CA GLU A 108 -20.12 59.94 10.89
C GLU A 108 -19.03 59.07 10.24
N ASN A 109 -17.93 59.66 9.77
CA ASN A 109 -16.80 58.92 9.20
C ASN A 109 -16.18 57.95 10.22
N VAL A 110 -15.96 58.40 11.46
CA VAL A 110 -15.43 57.55 12.55
C VAL A 110 -16.38 56.39 12.82
N ARG A 111 -17.70 56.62 12.88
CA ARG A 111 -18.69 55.55 13.02
C ARG A 111 -18.63 54.57 11.85
N GLY A 112 -18.49 55.06 10.62
CA GLY A 112 -18.33 54.23 9.42
C GLY A 112 -17.08 53.34 9.51
N PHE A 113 -15.93 53.90 9.90
CA PHE A 113 -14.69 53.15 10.07
C PHE A 113 -14.77 52.11 11.20
N GLN A 114 -15.46 52.41 12.30
CA GLN A 114 -15.68 51.44 13.38
C GLN A 114 -16.48 50.23 12.90
N ILE A 115 -17.52 50.44 12.10
CA ILE A 115 -18.32 49.36 11.51
C ILE A 115 -17.46 48.53 10.55
N GLN A 116 -16.68 49.16 9.68
CA GLN A 116 -15.79 48.46 8.75
C GLN A 116 -14.72 47.65 9.46
N LEU A 117 -14.15 48.18 10.55
CA LEU A 117 -13.16 47.48 11.36
C LEU A 117 -13.78 46.24 12.03
N ALA A 118 -14.97 46.38 12.61
CA ALA A 118 -15.69 45.26 13.21
C ALA A 118 -16.03 44.16 12.19
N ALA A 119 -16.45 44.54 10.98
CA ALA A 119 -16.70 43.60 9.90
C ALA A 119 -15.42 42.87 9.46
N THR A 120 -14.30 43.60 9.37
CA THR A 120 -12.99 43.02 9.02
C THR A 120 -12.50 42.05 10.11
N ASP A 121 -12.68 42.39 11.39
CA ASP A 121 -12.32 41.52 12.50
C ASP A 121 -13.14 40.22 12.49
N ASN A 122 -14.44 40.30 12.20
CA ASN A 122 -15.30 39.11 12.08
C ASN A 122 -14.83 38.21 10.92
N ASN A 123 -14.58 38.79 9.73
CA ASN A 123 -14.07 38.02 8.59
C ASN A 123 -12.72 37.36 8.90
N LEU A 124 -11.84 38.05 9.63
CA LEU A 124 -10.55 37.49 10.05
C LEU A 124 -10.72 36.30 11.01
N VAL A 125 -11.71 36.35 11.90
CA VAL A 125 -12.04 35.23 12.78
C VAL A 125 -12.58 34.04 11.98
N GLU A 126 -13.48 34.27 11.02
CA GLU A 126 -14.00 33.23 10.14
C GLU A 126 -12.88 32.56 9.34
N THR A 127 -12.03 33.33 8.66
CA THR A 127 -10.89 32.78 7.90
C THR A 127 -9.92 32.00 8.80
N ARG A 128 -9.72 32.42 10.06
CA ARG A 128 -8.88 31.66 11.01
C ARG A 128 -9.49 30.32 11.39
N ASN A 129 -10.81 30.27 11.56
CA ASN A 129 -11.52 29.02 11.85
C ASN A 129 -11.45 28.07 10.65
N GLU A 130 -11.72 28.57 9.44
CA GLU A 130 -11.61 27.77 8.20
C GLU A 130 -10.19 27.22 8.00
N LEU A 131 -9.17 28.01 8.30
CA LEU A 131 -7.77 27.56 8.24
C LEU A 131 -7.49 26.46 9.28
N ALA A 132 -8.04 26.57 10.49
CA ALA A 132 -7.89 25.56 11.53
C ALA A 132 -8.58 24.23 11.12
N ASP A 133 -9.78 24.32 10.57
CA ASP A 133 -10.51 23.15 10.05
C ASP A 133 -9.76 22.49 8.90
N THR A 134 -9.26 23.28 7.95
CA THR A 134 -8.42 22.78 6.85
C THR A 134 -7.17 22.06 7.37
N LYS A 135 -6.52 22.60 8.40
CA LYS A 135 -5.35 21.97 9.02
C LYS A 135 -5.70 20.65 9.70
N ASN A 136 -6.85 20.56 10.34
CA ASN A 136 -7.34 19.31 10.94
C ASN A 136 -7.62 18.26 9.85
N ILE A 137 -8.32 18.63 8.78
CA ILE A 137 -8.58 17.75 7.63
C ILE A 137 -7.26 17.22 7.04
N LEU A 138 -6.28 18.11 6.82
CA LEU A 138 -4.98 17.72 6.29
C LEU A 138 -4.22 16.76 7.23
N THR A 139 -4.39 16.93 8.55
CA THR A 139 -3.77 16.04 9.55
C THR A 139 -4.40 14.65 9.51
N VAL A 140 -5.73 14.57 9.41
CA VAL A 140 -6.44 13.29 9.25
C VAL A 140 -6.01 12.59 7.95
N ALA A 141 -6.06 13.30 6.82
CA ALA A 141 -5.65 12.75 5.53
C ALA A 141 -4.20 12.25 5.52
N ARG A 142 -3.29 12.94 6.23
CA ARG A 142 -1.90 12.50 6.39
C ARG A 142 -1.81 11.21 7.20
N ASN A 143 -2.56 11.07 8.28
CA ASN A 143 -2.56 9.86 9.10
C ASN A 143 -3.12 8.67 8.32
N ASP A 144 -4.21 8.88 7.56
CA ASP A 144 -4.81 7.85 6.70
C ASP A 144 -3.83 7.38 5.62
N LEU A 145 -3.07 8.33 5.03
CA LEU A 145 -2.01 8.00 4.05
C LEU A 145 -0.90 7.15 4.69
N VAL A 146 -0.47 7.47 5.91
CA VAL A 146 0.53 6.67 6.64
C VAL A 146 -0.01 5.25 6.91
N GLY A 147 -1.27 5.13 7.35
CA GLY A 147 -1.90 3.82 7.55
C GLY A 147 -1.94 3.00 6.26
N THR A 148 -2.33 3.61 5.14
CA THR A 148 -2.35 2.94 3.83
C THR A 148 -0.94 2.50 3.39
N GLN A 149 0.09 3.30 3.69
CA GLN A 149 1.49 2.93 3.38
C GLN A 149 1.97 1.74 4.20
N ASP A 150 1.58 1.65 5.48
CA ASP A 150 1.92 0.52 6.34
C ASP A 150 1.22 -0.76 5.85
N GLU A 151 -0.08 -0.71 5.52
CA GLU A 151 -0.83 -1.84 4.95
C GLU A 151 -0.22 -2.34 3.63
N LEU A 152 0.22 -1.40 2.77
CA LEU A 152 0.89 -1.74 1.51
C LEU A 152 2.22 -2.45 1.76
N ARG A 153 3.00 -2.02 2.76
CA ARG A 153 4.27 -2.67 3.14
C ARG A 153 4.01 -4.09 3.64
N GLU A 154 3.03 -4.28 4.51
CA GLU A 154 2.65 -5.61 5.03
C GLU A 154 2.22 -6.55 3.89
N THR A 155 1.38 -6.06 2.99
CA THR A 155 0.92 -6.82 1.81
C THR A 155 2.10 -7.24 0.94
N LYS A 156 3.09 -6.35 0.73
CA LYS A 156 4.29 -6.66 -0.05
C LYS A 156 5.12 -7.77 0.61
N THR A 157 5.35 -7.68 1.92
CA THR A 157 6.07 -8.73 2.67
C THR A 157 5.34 -10.07 2.60
N TYR A 158 4.01 -10.08 2.72
CA TYR A 158 3.20 -11.28 2.60
C TYR A 158 3.30 -11.92 1.20
N LEU A 159 3.25 -11.10 0.14
CA LEU A 159 3.42 -11.58 -1.24
C LEU A 159 4.82 -12.15 -1.50
N GLU A 160 5.86 -11.56 -0.93
CA GLU A 160 7.23 -12.08 -1.00
C GLU A 160 7.34 -13.44 -0.30
N ALA A 161 6.70 -13.62 0.86
CA ALA A 161 6.63 -14.91 1.55
C ALA A 161 5.94 -15.99 0.70
N ILE A 162 4.76 -15.69 0.14
CA ILE A 162 4.04 -16.63 -0.76
C ILE A 162 4.89 -16.99 -1.97
N ARG A 163 5.59 -16.02 -2.57
CA ARG A 163 6.46 -16.27 -3.73
C ARG A 163 7.58 -17.26 -3.39
N ASN A 164 8.17 -17.14 -2.20
CA ASN A 164 9.20 -18.06 -1.74
C ASN A 164 8.62 -19.47 -1.51
N GLU A 165 7.47 -19.59 -0.86
CA GLU A 165 6.78 -20.87 -0.64
C GLU A 165 6.40 -21.56 -1.96
N LEU A 166 5.92 -20.80 -2.94
CA LEU A 166 5.61 -21.30 -4.29
C LEU A 166 6.88 -21.81 -5.00
N THR A 167 8.00 -21.10 -4.84
CA THR A 167 9.28 -21.52 -5.41
C THR A 167 9.76 -22.83 -4.80
N GLU A 168 9.67 -22.98 -3.48
CA GLU A 168 10.03 -24.21 -2.79
C GLU A 168 9.13 -25.38 -3.21
N THR A 169 7.82 -25.14 -3.30
CA THR A 169 6.85 -26.14 -3.77
C THR A 169 7.17 -26.61 -5.18
N ASN A 170 7.53 -25.70 -6.10
CA ASN A 170 7.92 -26.05 -7.46
C ASN A 170 9.23 -26.87 -7.51
N ASN A 171 10.20 -26.58 -6.64
CA ASN A 171 11.43 -27.35 -6.53
C ASN A 171 11.13 -28.80 -6.07
N VAL A 172 10.29 -28.95 -5.05
CA VAL A 172 9.85 -30.27 -4.55
C VAL A 172 9.09 -31.04 -5.63
N LEU A 173 8.20 -30.37 -6.37
CA LEU A 173 7.45 -30.99 -7.47
C LEU A 173 8.41 -31.48 -8.56
N THR A 174 9.37 -30.66 -8.98
CA THR A 174 10.36 -31.01 -10.00
C THR A 174 11.21 -32.21 -9.57
N LYS A 175 11.63 -32.24 -8.31
CA LYS A 175 12.37 -33.38 -7.76
C LYS A 175 11.52 -34.65 -7.74
N THR A 176 10.28 -34.56 -7.29
CA THR A 176 9.34 -35.70 -7.28
C THR A 176 9.09 -36.24 -8.68
N GLN A 177 8.99 -35.37 -9.69
CA GLN A 177 8.85 -35.79 -11.10
C GLN A 177 10.10 -36.54 -11.59
N SER A 178 11.29 -36.05 -11.26
CA SER A 178 12.55 -36.74 -11.58
C SER A 178 12.65 -38.10 -10.90
N ASP A 179 12.32 -38.18 -9.61
CA ASP A 179 12.35 -39.43 -8.84
C ASP A 179 11.35 -40.44 -9.41
N ASN A 180 10.15 -40.00 -9.81
CA ASN A 180 9.16 -40.86 -10.44
C ASN A 180 9.64 -41.42 -11.79
N GLU A 181 10.27 -40.60 -12.64
CA GLU A 181 10.84 -41.09 -13.90
C GLU A 181 12.02 -42.07 -13.68
N LEU A 182 12.84 -41.87 -12.64
CA LEU A 182 13.86 -42.84 -12.25
C LEU A 182 13.23 -44.17 -11.82
N THR A 183 12.26 -44.15 -10.91
CA THR A 183 11.54 -45.36 -10.45
C THR A 183 10.86 -46.08 -11.61
N LYS A 184 10.22 -45.35 -12.52
CA LYS A 184 9.59 -45.91 -13.72
C LYS A 184 10.61 -46.61 -14.63
N ASN A 185 11.80 -46.03 -14.80
CA ASN A 185 12.87 -46.65 -15.57
C ASN A 185 13.43 -47.90 -14.88
N GLU A 186 13.57 -47.89 -13.56
CA GLU A 186 13.95 -49.06 -12.77
C GLU A 186 12.91 -50.18 -12.86
N LEU A 187 11.62 -49.86 -12.76
CA LEU A 187 10.52 -50.80 -12.93
C LEU A 187 10.55 -51.45 -14.32
N LYS A 188 10.74 -50.67 -15.38
CA LYS A 188 10.88 -51.21 -16.75
C LYS A 188 12.08 -52.15 -16.88
N LYS A 189 13.22 -51.83 -16.28
CA LYS A 189 14.39 -52.71 -16.26
C LYS A 189 14.06 -54.02 -15.54
N MET A 190 13.42 -53.93 -14.38
CA MET A 190 13.04 -55.11 -13.59
C MET A 190 12.03 -56.00 -14.34
N GLU A 191 11.05 -55.40 -15.01
CA GLU A 191 10.07 -56.09 -15.85
C GLU A 191 10.77 -56.87 -16.98
N SER A 192 11.71 -56.22 -17.68
CA SER A 192 12.49 -56.85 -18.75
C SER A 192 13.36 -58.01 -18.24
N VAL A 193 14.00 -57.88 -17.08
CA VAL A 193 14.79 -58.95 -16.44
C VAL A 193 13.91 -60.14 -16.03
N LEU A 194 12.78 -59.86 -15.38
CA LEU A 194 11.79 -60.87 -14.99
C LEU A 194 11.35 -61.71 -16.18
N ARG A 195 11.14 -61.03 -17.29
CA ARG A 195 10.67 -61.60 -18.53
C ARG A 195 11.66 -62.54 -19.21
N THR A 196 12.89 -62.08 -19.40
CA THR A 196 13.93 -62.91 -20.01
C THR A 196 14.22 -64.13 -19.13
N GLY A 197 14.16 -63.96 -17.79
CA GLY A 197 14.21 -65.08 -16.85
C GLY A 197 13.05 -66.08 -17.03
N GLN A 198 11.80 -65.60 -17.20
CA GLN A 198 10.63 -66.46 -17.43
C GLN A 198 10.78 -67.33 -18.69
N ILE A 199 11.32 -66.78 -19.78
CA ILE A 199 11.60 -67.55 -21.00
C ILE A 199 12.57 -68.69 -20.71
N ALA A 200 13.67 -68.43 -20.00
CA ALA A 200 14.65 -69.46 -19.71
C ALA A 200 14.04 -70.61 -18.90
N PHE A 201 13.14 -70.30 -17.96
CA PHE A 201 12.43 -71.34 -17.24
C PHE A 201 11.46 -72.14 -18.11
N ASP A 202 10.68 -71.45 -18.95
CA ASP A 202 9.78 -72.11 -19.89
C ASP A 202 10.58 -73.01 -20.86
N PHE A 203 11.72 -72.53 -21.36
CA PHE A 203 12.64 -73.31 -22.17
C PHE A 203 13.10 -74.59 -21.46
N GLU A 204 13.55 -74.49 -20.21
CA GLU A 204 14.04 -75.65 -19.46
C GLU A 204 12.97 -76.74 -19.35
N LYS A 205 11.74 -76.32 -19.11
CA LYS A 205 10.56 -77.20 -18.97
C LYS A 205 10.17 -77.82 -20.31
N ASP A 206 10.09 -77.02 -21.35
CA ASP A 206 9.68 -77.46 -22.69
C ASP A 206 10.75 -78.39 -23.29
N LEU A 207 12.02 -78.04 -23.12
CA LEU A 207 13.16 -78.85 -23.55
C LEU A 207 13.19 -80.20 -22.85
N ALA A 208 12.96 -80.23 -21.54
CA ALA A 208 12.85 -81.49 -20.81
C ALA A 208 11.69 -82.36 -21.33
N THR A 209 10.54 -81.74 -21.59
CA THR A 209 9.38 -82.46 -22.13
C THR A 209 9.68 -83.08 -23.50
N TYR A 210 10.44 -82.38 -24.36
CA TYR A 210 10.81 -82.85 -25.68
C TYR A 210 11.92 -83.93 -25.70
N ILE A 211 12.94 -83.78 -24.86
CA ILE A 211 14.12 -84.66 -24.88
C ILE A 211 13.91 -85.94 -24.08
N TYR A 212 13.17 -85.88 -22.97
CA TYR A 212 13.00 -87.05 -22.11
C TYR A 212 11.89 -87.99 -22.56
N PRO A 213 11.99 -89.29 -22.23
CA PRO A 213 10.89 -90.24 -22.44
C PRO A 213 9.64 -89.85 -21.62
N HIS A 214 8.44 -90.05 -22.18
CA HIS A 214 7.15 -89.58 -21.63
C HIS A 214 6.83 -90.06 -20.19
N ASP A 215 7.48 -91.11 -19.71
CA ASP A 215 7.27 -91.71 -18.39
C ASP A 215 8.17 -91.13 -17.28
N LYS A 216 9.15 -90.28 -17.64
CA LYS A 216 10.15 -89.79 -16.68
C LYS A 216 9.77 -88.43 -16.10
N LYS A 217 9.54 -88.39 -14.79
CA LYS A 217 9.30 -87.15 -14.02
C LYS A 217 10.62 -86.52 -13.58
N PHE A 218 10.72 -85.20 -13.68
CA PHE A 218 11.83 -84.41 -13.15
C PHE A 218 11.36 -83.50 -12.03
N GLY A 219 12.23 -83.30 -11.03
CA GLY A 219 12.02 -82.28 -10.02
C GLY A 219 12.08 -80.88 -10.65
N SER A 220 11.41 -79.92 -10.02
CA SER A 220 11.28 -78.53 -10.49
C SER A 220 12.58 -77.71 -10.44
N CYS A 221 13.71 -78.31 -10.07
CA CYS A 221 14.98 -77.63 -9.86
C CYS A 221 16.10 -78.24 -10.71
N LYS A 222 16.85 -77.38 -11.42
CA LYS A 222 18.04 -77.74 -12.22
C LYS A 222 17.73 -78.77 -13.32
N ILE A 223 16.59 -78.61 -14.00
CA ILE A 223 16.10 -79.54 -15.02
C ILE A 223 17.12 -79.75 -16.15
N PHE A 224 17.77 -78.69 -16.64
CA PHE A 224 18.79 -78.69 -17.69
C PHE A 224 20.06 -79.39 -17.25
N THR A 225 20.55 -79.09 -16.04
CA THR A 225 21.72 -79.76 -15.47
C THR A 225 21.46 -81.26 -15.32
N ASN A 226 20.28 -81.63 -14.85
CA ASN A 226 19.86 -83.03 -14.74
C ASN A 226 19.73 -83.70 -16.11
N MET A 227 19.30 -82.95 -17.13
CA MET A 227 19.18 -83.43 -18.51
C MET A 227 20.52 -83.77 -19.11
N LYS A 228 21.49 -82.86 -19.02
CA LYS A 228 22.85 -83.14 -19.50
C LYS A 228 23.46 -84.36 -18.84
N LYS A 229 23.32 -84.45 -17.52
CA LYS A 229 23.81 -85.59 -16.75
C LYS A 229 23.17 -86.90 -17.25
N TRP A 230 21.86 -86.90 -17.46
CA TRP A 230 21.15 -88.09 -17.94
C TRP A 230 21.51 -88.48 -19.38
N LEU A 231 21.65 -87.50 -20.29
CA LEU A 231 22.05 -87.73 -21.68
C LEU A 231 23.41 -88.43 -21.77
N GLU A 232 24.35 -88.05 -20.89
CA GLU A 232 25.67 -88.71 -20.80
C GLU A 232 25.56 -90.12 -20.21
N GLU A 233 24.81 -90.29 -19.11
CA GLU A 233 24.63 -91.58 -18.43
C GLU A 233 23.94 -92.63 -19.32
N LYS A 234 23.03 -92.20 -20.21
CA LYS A 234 22.19 -93.10 -21.02
C LYS A 234 22.57 -93.16 -22.50
N LYS A 235 23.70 -92.57 -22.90
CA LYS A 235 24.13 -92.46 -24.31
C LYS A 235 24.14 -93.77 -25.11
N ASN A 236 24.35 -94.91 -24.45
CA ASN A 236 24.41 -96.24 -25.08
C ASN A 236 23.07 -97.00 -25.09
N THR A 237 21.99 -96.40 -24.57
CA THR A 237 20.65 -96.99 -24.61
C THR A 237 19.89 -96.50 -25.84
N PRO A 238 18.95 -97.27 -26.42
CA PRO A 238 18.14 -96.80 -27.56
C PRO A 238 17.46 -95.45 -27.29
N GLN A 239 16.86 -95.31 -26.10
CA GLN A 239 16.17 -94.08 -25.68
C GLN A 239 17.13 -92.91 -25.47
N GLY A 240 18.31 -93.17 -24.91
CA GLY A 240 19.33 -92.14 -24.73
C GLY A 240 20.02 -91.75 -26.04
N SER A 241 20.15 -92.67 -27.00
CA SER A 241 20.65 -92.37 -28.35
C SER A 241 19.69 -91.43 -29.08
N GLU A 242 18.39 -91.75 -29.09
CA GLU A 242 17.34 -90.91 -29.69
C GLU A 242 17.28 -89.52 -29.04
N ALA A 243 17.33 -89.45 -27.71
CA ALA A 243 17.35 -88.18 -26.98
C ALA A 243 18.61 -87.35 -27.27
N ASN A 244 19.77 -88.00 -27.42
CA ASN A 244 21.01 -87.33 -27.83
C ASN A 244 20.93 -86.80 -29.28
N GLU A 245 20.27 -87.50 -30.19
CA GLU A 245 20.03 -87.00 -31.55
C GLU A 245 19.10 -85.78 -31.55
N LYS A 246 18.00 -85.82 -30.78
CA LYS A 246 17.09 -84.66 -30.60
C LYS A 246 17.81 -83.44 -30.04
N TRP A 247 18.65 -83.63 -29.01
CA TRP A 247 19.46 -82.54 -28.45
C TRP A 247 20.48 -82.01 -29.45
N LYS A 248 21.23 -82.88 -30.14
CA LYS A 248 22.22 -82.49 -31.15
C LYS A 248 21.57 -81.73 -32.32
N ALA A 249 20.39 -82.15 -32.77
CA ALA A 249 19.66 -81.46 -33.82
C ALA A 249 19.34 -80.02 -33.42
N LEU A 250 18.82 -79.80 -32.20
CA LEU A 250 18.59 -78.47 -31.66
C LEU A 250 19.88 -77.66 -31.52
N GLN A 251 20.97 -78.28 -31.05
CA GLN A 251 22.26 -77.59 -30.94
C GLN A 251 22.79 -77.13 -32.30
N VAL A 252 22.64 -77.94 -33.35
CA VAL A 252 23.08 -77.59 -34.70
C VAL A 252 22.19 -76.50 -35.31
N GLU A 253 20.85 -76.64 -35.20
CA GLU A 253 19.87 -75.70 -35.75
C GLU A 253 20.08 -74.28 -35.22
N PHE A 254 20.43 -74.15 -33.93
CA PHE A 254 20.59 -72.86 -33.26
C PHE A 254 22.05 -72.50 -32.93
N SER A 255 23.02 -73.23 -33.49
CA SER A 255 24.45 -72.99 -33.22
C SER A 255 24.79 -72.93 -31.72
N TRP A 256 24.15 -73.78 -30.91
CA TRP A 256 24.26 -73.76 -29.46
C TRP A 256 25.71 -73.97 -29.01
N SER A 257 26.20 -73.05 -28.17
CA SER A 257 27.57 -73.02 -27.69
C SER A 257 27.64 -72.95 -26.17
N ASN A 258 28.86 -73.00 -25.62
CA ASN A 258 29.08 -72.78 -24.18
C ASN A 258 28.60 -71.39 -23.73
N GLU A 259 28.60 -70.41 -24.63
CA GLU A 259 28.13 -69.06 -24.35
C GLU A 259 26.61 -69.02 -24.18
N HIS A 260 25.86 -69.73 -25.03
CA HIS A 260 24.41 -69.89 -24.88
C HIS A 260 24.05 -70.51 -23.53
N GLU A 261 24.79 -71.55 -23.12
CA GLU A 261 24.58 -72.18 -21.83
C GLU A 261 24.89 -71.23 -20.65
N ARG A 262 25.98 -70.46 -20.74
CA ARG A 262 26.32 -69.44 -19.74
C ARG A 262 25.19 -68.41 -19.59
N VAL A 263 24.72 -67.88 -20.72
CA VAL A 263 23.62 -66.92 -20.78
C VAL A 263 22.33 -67.53 -20.24
N PHE A 264 22.02 -68.77 -20.61
CA PHE A 264 20.87 -69.50 -20.12
C PHE A 264 20.85 -69.63 -18.59
N PHE A 265 21.96 -70.01 -17.97
CA PHE A 265 22.05 -70.08 -16.51
C PHE A 265 21.94 -68.70 -15.85
N LYS A 266 22.53 -67.67 -16.45
CA LYS A 266 22.41 -66.27 -16.00
C LYS A 266 20.93 -65.83 -15.99
N LEU A 267 20.15 -66.17 -17.02
CA LEU A 267 18.71 -65.89 -17.08
C LEU A 267 17.91 -66.64 -16.00
N LEU A 268 18.21 -67.92 -15.76
CA LEU A 268 17.57 -68.71 -14.72
C LEU A 268 17.83 -68.17 -13.31
N GLU A 269 19.05 -67.69 -13.07
CA GLU A 269 19.43 -67.04 -11.81
C GLU A 269 18.67 -65.73 -11.62
N SER A 270 18.62 -64.88 -12.65
CA SER A 270 17.84 -63.65 -12.63
C SER A 270 16.35 -63.91 -12.36
N ARG A 271 15.74 -64.99 -12.85
CA ARG A 271 14.33 -65.29 -12.50
C ARG A 271 14.12 -65.61 -11.03
N LYS A 272 15.04 -66.37 -10.41
CA LYS A 272 14.93 -66.81 -9.01
C LYS A 272 14.90 -65.64 -8.05
N GLU A 273 15.53 -64.53 -8.41
CA GLU A 273 15.56 -63.32 -7.62
C GLU A 273 14.21 -62.55 -7.66
N PHE A 274 13.31 -62.80 -8.63
CA PHE A 274 12.16 -61.92 -8.88
C PHE A 274 10.76 -62.58 -9.11
N ALA A 275 10.63 -63.88 -9.41
CA ALA A 275 9.35 -64.50 -9.83
C ALA A 275 8.26 -64.50 -8.72
N HIS A 276 7.06 -63.93 -8.92
CA HIS A 276 6.08 -64.30 -9.94
C HIS A 276 5.24 -63.10 -10.41
N PRO A 277 5.25 -62.81 -11.72
CA PRO A 277 3.99 -62.67 -12.46
C PRO A 277 4.03 -63.38 -13.83
N VAL A 278 2.84 -63.77 -14.32
CA VAL A 278 2.62 -64.44 -15.60
C VAL A 278 2.87 -63.45 -16.74
N LEU A 279 3.72 -63.81 -17.70
CA LEU A 279 4.13 -62.95 -18.82
C LEU A 279 3.78 -63.60 -20.17
N ASP A 280 3.27 -62.78 -21.08
CA ASP A 280 2.97 -63.14 -22.47
C ASP A 280 4.27 -63.26 -23.31
N ARG A 281 4.35 -64.34 -24.09
CA ARG A 281 5.56 -64.79 -24.81
C ARG A 281 5.89 -63.89 -26.01
N ASN A 282 4.90 -63.27 -26.63
CA ASN A 282 5.11 -62.54 -27.89
C ASN A 282 5.75 -61.16 -27.74
N SER A 283 5.59 -60.51 -26.59
CA SER A 283 6.12 -59.15 -26.45
C SER A 283 7.65 -59.10 -26.16
N VAL A 284 8.35 -60.24 -25.97
CA VAL A 284 9.72 -60.31 -25.38
C VAL A 284 10.79 -59.91 -26.38
N GLN A 285 10.50 -60.15 -27.66
CA GLN A 285 11.40 -59.90 -28.77
C GLN A 285 11.83 -58.43 -28.90
N SER A 286 11.12 -57.48 -28.26
CA SER A 286 11.41 -56.05 -28.36
C SER A 286 12.10 -55.43 -27.15
N GLN A 287 12.37 -56.18 -26.07
CA GLN A 287 12.84 -55.60 -24.80
C GLN A 287 13.81 -56.52 -24.04
N ILE A 288 15.00 -56.76 -24.61
CA ILE A 288 16.12 -57.38 -23.88
C ILE A 288 16.82 -56.29 -23.05
N PRO A 289 17.12 -56.50 -21.75
CA PRO A 289 17.77 -55.49 -20.92
C PRO A 289 19.14 -55.06 -21.47
N ASP A 290 19.52 -53.80 -21.24
CA ASP A 290 20.82 -53.25 -21.66
C ASP A 290 22.04 -53.81 -20.89
N GLY A 291 21.82 -54.57 -19.82
CA GLY A 291 22.87 -55.19 -19.01
C GLY A 291 23.52 -56.44 -19.64
N TYR A 292 23.10 -56.83 -20.85
CA TYR A 292 23.67 -57.95 -21.59
C TYR A 292 24.55 -57.43 -22.73
N THR A 293 25.70 -58.07 -22.96
CA THR A 293 26.57 -57.73 -24.10
C THR A 293 25.88 -58.07 -25.42
N ASP A 294 26.35 -57.53 -26.55
CA ASP A 294 25.76 -57.81 -27.86
C ASP A 294 25.74 -59.32 -28.19
N GLU A 295 26.79 -60.04 -27.78
CA GLU A 295 26.86 -61.51 -27.93
C GLU A 295 25.85 -62.21 -27.01
N GLU A 296 25.66 -61.73 -25.77
CA GLU A 296 24.66 -62.27 -24.87
C GLU A 296 23.23 -61.99 -25.37
N LYS A 297 22.96 -60.80 -25.93
CA LYS A 297 21.67 -60.45 -26.55
C LYS A 297 21.35 -61.35 -27.75
N LYS A 298 22.37 -61.70 -28.54
CA LYS A 298 22.23 -62.68 -29.61
C LYS A 298 21.86 -64.07 -29.06
N CYS A 299 22.60 -64.55 -28.06
CA CYS A 299 22.28 -65.83 -27.40
C CYS A 299 20.85 -65.86 -26.83
N ILE A 300 20.37 -64.77 -26.23
CA ILE A 300 18.98 -64.64 -25.73
C ILE A 300 17.98 -64.79 -26.88
N THR A 301 18.24 -64.15 -28.02
CA THR A 301 17.39 -64.24 -29.21
C THR A 301 17.32 -65.66 -29.75
N ASP A 302 18.47 -66.35 -29.81
CA ASP A 302 18.55 -67.74 -30.25
C ASP A 302 17.81 -68.68 -29.27
N ILE A 303 17.94 -68.47 -27.96
CA ILE A 303 17.19 -69.21 -26.93
C ILE A 303 15.68 -69.02 -27.10
N VAL A 304 15.20 -67.80 -27.39
CA VAL A 304 13.78 -67.53 -27.67
C VAL A 304 13.31 -68.32 -28.89
N GLY A 305 14.08 -68.31 -29.98
CA GLY A 305 13.78 -69.10 -31.17
C GLY A 305 13.74 -70.60 -30.88
N MET A 306 14.62 -71.09 -30.01
CA MET A 306 14.60 -72.49 -29.57
C MET A 306 13.35 -72.85 -28.79
N VAL A 307 12.87 -71.98 -27.90
CA VAL A 307 11.62 -72.19 -27.16
C VAL A 307 10.44 -72.34 -28.10
N GLU A 308 10.33 -71.46 -29.09
CA GLU A 308 9.27 -71.51 -30.10
C GLU A 308 9.35 -72.81 -30.89
N ARG A 309 10.55 -73.18 -31.33
CA ARG A 309 10.78 -74.40 -32.09
C ARG A 309 10.43 -75.65 -31.30
N VAL A 310 10.88 -75.75 -30.06
CA VAL A 310 10.55 -76.87 -29.16
C VAL A 310 9.04 -76.91 -28.91
N SER A 311 8.39 -75.76 -28.71
CA SER A 311 6.93 -75.68 -28.54
C SER A 311 6.17 -76.21 -29.76
N ILE A 312 6.61 -75.86 -30.97
CA ILE A 312 6.02 -76.37 -32.23
C ILE A 312 6.22 -77.88 -32.35
N LEU A 313 7.43 -78.37 -32.04
CA LEU A 313 7.75 -79.80 -32.11
C LEU A 313 6.95 -80.62 -31.08
N MET A 314 6.58 -80.04 -29.93
CA MET A 314 5.72 -80.70 -28.95
C MET A 314 4.24 -80.78 -29.38
N GLN A 315 3.81 -80.01 -30.38
CA GLN A 315 2.44 -80.01 -30.90
C GLN A 315 2.23 -80.99 -32.06
N GLN A 316 3.29 -81.60 -32.58
CA GLN A 316 3.30 -82.56 -33.70
C GLN A 316 3.34 -84.00 -33.19
#